data_AF-A0A661MDZ4-F1
#
_entry.id   AF-A0A661MDZ4-F1
#
_cell.length_a   1.000
_cell.length_b   1.000
_cell.length_c   1.000
_cell.angle_alpha   90.00
_cell.angle_beta   90.00
_cell.angle_gamma   90.00
#
_symmetry.space_group_name_H-M   'P 1'
#
loop_
_entity.id
_entity.type
_entity.pdbx_description
1 polymer ?
#
loop_
_entity_poly.entity_id
_entity_poly.type
_entity_poly.pdbx_seq_one_letter_code
_entity_poly.pdbx_strand_id
1 'polypeptide(L)'
;MTSKKKSVIFAFLLCAVCASSAFGGTVTYQYDKLNRLTRVEYPNGMIIDYTYDLSGNRTLLEATMDTDNDGLPDSIENATCTNPNDGDTDDDGILDGIEDANHNGVVDTGETDPCNIDTDGDGIQDGTELGYTLNDIGPDTDTNVFQPDLDPGTISDPLNADTDGDGFTDGEEDRNANGRVDQGERDPNARNSRAMPWIPLLLGD
;
A
#
# COMPACT_ATOMS: atom_id res chain seq x y z
N MET A 1 4.98 -17.11 -4.43
CA MET A 1 5.07 -16.64 -5.83
C MET A 1 6.54 -16.46 -6.20
N THR A 2 6.99 -16.83 -7.39
CA THR A 2 8.38 -16.61 -7.82
C THR A 2 8.43 -15.48 -8.85
N SER A 3 8.64 -14.25 -8.39
CA SER A 3 9.00 -13.13 -9.27
C SER A 3 10.39 -13.42 -9.85
N LYS A 4 10.47 -13.59 -11.17
CA LYS A 4 11.75 -13.73 -11.88
C LYS A 4 12.03 -12.44 -12.64
N LYS A 5 12.91 -11.62 -12.08
CA LYS A 5 13.49 -10.45 -12.77
C LYS A 5 14.32 -10.96 -13.96
N LYS A 6 13.84 -10.77 -15.19
CA LYS A 6 14.62 -10.98 -16.41
C LYS A 6 14.63 -9.69 -17.21
N SER A 7 15.76 -8.97 -17.17
CA SER A 7 16.02 -7.88 -18.09
C SER A 7 16.14 -8.43 -19.50
N VAL A 8 15.10 -8.26 -20.31
CA VAL A 8 15.15 -8.53 -21.75
C VAL A 8 14.81 -7.23 -22.46
N ILE A 9 15.84 -6.60 -23.01
CA ILE A 9 15.68 -5.52 -23.99
C ILE A 9 15.23 -6.18 -25.28
N PHE A 10 13.95 -6.08 -25.66
CA PHE A 10 13.53 -6.44 -27.01
C PHE A 10 12.48 -5.49 -27.58
N ALA A 11 12.74 -5.15 -28.84
CA ALA A 11 11.98 -4.24 -29.69
C ALA A 11 10.77 -4.92 -30.35
N PHE A 12 9.69 -4.14 -30.45
CA PHE A 12 8.66 -4.10 -31.51
C PHE A 12 7.95 -5.38 -31.99
N LEU A 13 6.66 -5.51 -31.61
CA LEU A 13 5.47 -5.80 -32.46
C LEU A 13 4.26 -5.76 -31.49
N LEU A 14 3.20 -4.96 -31.58
CA LEU A 14 2.45 -4.44 -32.73
C LEU A 14 1.51 -3.32 -32.24
N CYS A 15 1.81 -2.03 -32.49
CA CYS A 15 0.79 -1.00 -32.72
C CYS A 15 1.44 0.20 -33.41
N ALA A 16 0.90 0.60 -34.55
CA ALA A 16 1.45 1.63 -35.41
C ALA A 16 0.89 3.00 -35.02
N VAL A 17 1.53 3.68 -34.06
CA VAL A 17 1.59 5.14 -34.00
C VAL A 17 3.00 5.53 -33.50
N CYS A 18 3.64 6.39 -34.26
CA CYS A 18 4.98 6.92 -34.08
C CYS A 18 5.12 7.70 -32.75
N ALA A 19 6.18 7.45 -31.96
CA ALA A 19 7.13 8.47 -31.49
C ALA A 19 8.08 7.92 -30.41
N SER A 20 9.37 7.96 -30.73
CA SER A 20 10.49 8.30 -29.84
C SER A 20 10.29 8.19 -28.32
N SER A 21 10.91 7.20 -27.71
CA SER A 21 12.05 7.39 -26.79
C SER A 21 12.49 6.02 -26.27
N ALA A 22 13.79 5.83 -26.17
CA ALA A 22 14.33 4.73 -25.38
C ALA A 22 14.01 5.04 -23.92
N PHE A 23 12.83 4.63 -23.45
CA PHE A 23 12.52 4.67 -22.03
C PHE A 23 13.39 3.62 -21.33
N GLY A 24 14.41 4.11 -20.62
CA GLY A 24 15.06 3.31 -19.60
C GLY A 24 14.03 3.06 -18.51
N GLY A 25 13.65 1.81 -18.33
CA GLY A 25 12.67 1.41 -17.33
C GLY A 25 12.59 -0.10 -17.22
N THR A 26 12.04 -0.58 -16.10
CA THR A 26 11.90 -2.02 -15.84
C THR A 26 10.57 -2.50 -16.39
N VAL A 27 10.58 -3.56 -17.21
CA VAL A 27 9.36 -4.29 -17.57
C VAL A 27 9.19 -5.43 -16.59
N THR A 28 8.06 -5.47 -15.89
CA THR A 28 7.75 -6.52 -14.92
C THR A 28 6.87 -7.59 -15.56
N TYR A 29 7.11 -8.85 -15.19
CA TYR A 29 6.39 -10.01 -15.73
C TYR A 29 5.88 -10.86 -14.59
N GLN A 30 4.58 -11.18 -14.62
CA GLN A 30 3.97 -12.12 -13.69
C GLN A 30 3.59 -13.43 -14.38
N TYR A 31 3.70 -14.54 -13.66
CA TYR A 31 3.44 -15.87 -14.18
C TYR A 31 2.55 -16.66 -13.24
N ASP A 32 1.69 -17.52 -13.81
CA ASP A 32 0.92 -18.50 -13.04
C ASP A 32 1.77 -19.69 -12.55
N LYS A 33 1.14 -20.61 -11.80
CA LYS A 33 1.76 -21.83 -11.27
C LYS A 33 2.30 -22.78 -12.36
N LEU A 34 1.85 -22.63 -13.60
CA LEU A 34 2.29 -23.41 -14.76
C LEU A 34 3.40 -22.69 -15.55
N ASN A 35 3.93 -21.57 -15.04
CA ASN A 35 4.90 -20.69 -15.70
C ASN A 35 4.38 -20.07 -17.01
N ARG A 36 3.07 -19.84 -17.14
CA ARG A 36 2.50 -19.07 -18.25
C ARG A 36 2.40 -17.61 -17.86
N LEU A 37 2.70 -16.71 -18.79
CA LEU A 37 2.70 -15.25 -18.57
C LEU A 37 1.28 -14.74 -18.34
N THR A 38 0.98 -14.18 -17.17
CA THR A 38 -0.34 -13.67 -16.82
C THR A 38 -0.44 -12.15 -16.83
N ARG A 39 0.66 -11.43 -16.57
CA ARG A 39 0.70 -9.97 -16.61
C ARG A 39 2.03 -9.44 -17.12
N VAL A 40 2.00 -8.34 -17.86
CA VAL A 40 3.16 -7.52 -18.23
C VAL A 40 2.87 -6.08 -17.84
N GLU A 41 3.75 -5.47 -17.05
CA GLU A 41 3.71 -4.06 -16.70
C GLU A 41 4.88 -3.36 -17.40
N TYR A 42 4.56 -2.31 -18.14
CA TYR A 42 5.56 -1.50 -18.84
C TYR A 42 5.90 -0.25 -18.03
N PRO A 43 7.11 0.32 -18.19
CA PRO A 43 7.54 1.52 -17.47
C PRO A 43 6.69 2.79 -17.72
N ASN A 44 5.78 2.74 -18.68
CA ASN A 44 4.88 3.83 -19.02
C ASN A 44 3.47 3.63 -18.43
N GLY A 45 3.33 2.77 -17.43
CA GLY A 45 2.05 2.46 -16.80
C GLY A 45 1.12 1.54 -17.58
N MET A 46 1.53 1.09 -18.77
CA MET A 46 0.68 0.19 -19.54
C MET A 46 0.75 -1.22 -18.94
N ILE A 47 -0.40 -1.75 -18.53
CA ILE A 47 -0.55 -3.12 -18.04
C ILE A 47 -1.24 -3.96 -19.10
N ILE A 48 -0.74 -5.18 -19.30
CA ILE A 48 -1.34 -6.17 -20.16
C ILE A 48 -1.60 -7.46 -19.38
N ASP A 49 -2.88 -7.79 -19.20
CA ASP A 49 -3.32 -9.02 -18.56
C ASP A 49 -3.70 -10.11 -19.56
N TYR A 50 -3.36 -11.35 -19.20
CA TYR A 50 -3.58 -12.55 -19.99
C TYR A 50 -4.35 -13.61 -19.22
N THR A 51 -5.44 -14.10 -19.80
CA THR A 51 -6.08 -15.35 -19.35
C THR A 51 -5.83 -16.49 -20.33
N TYR A 52 -5.99 -17.72 -19.84
CA TYR A 52 -5.78 -18.93 -20.62
C TYR A 52 -6.97 -19.88 -20.47
N ASP A 53 -7.36 -20.51 -21.58
CA ASP A 53 -8.31 -21.63 -21.55
C ASP A 53 -7.68 -22.90 -20.95
N LEU A 54 -8.51 -23.93 -20.76
CA LEU A 54 -8.08 -25.25 -20.27
C LEU A 54 -7.09 -25.97 -21.23
N SER A 55 -7.04 -25.57 -22.49
CA SER A 55 -6.10 -26.10 -23.49
C SER A 55 -4.76 -25.36 -23.49
N GLY A 56 -4.63 -24.30 -22.70
CA GLY A 56 -3.44 -23.46 -22.62
C GLY A 56 -3.35 -22.38 -23.70
N ASN A 57 -4.42 -22.12 -24.46
CA ASN A 57 -4.46 -21.01 -25.39
C ASN A 57 -4.81 -19.72 -24.64
N ARG A 58 -4.19 -18.60 -25.05
CA ARG A 58 -4.47 -17.27 -24.52
C ARG A 58 -5.85 -16.80 -25.00
N THR A 59 -6.70 -16.35 -24.08
CA THR A 59 -8.12 -16.03 -24.35
C THR A 59 -8.47 -14.56 -24.19
N LEU A 60 -8.00 -13.91 -23.11
CA LEU A 60 -8.26 -12.49 -22.86
C LEU A 60 -6.95 -11.72 -22.87
N LEU A 61 -7.02 -10.54 -23.47
CA LEU A 61 -6.00 -9.51 -23.47
C LEU A 61 -6.72 -8.24 -23.04
N GLU A 62 -6.44 -7.75 -21.84
CA GLU A 62 -6.87 -6.42 -21.42
C GLU A 62 -5.64 -5.54 -21.32
N ALA A 63 -5.74 -4.36 -21.92
CA ALA A 63 -4.70 -3.35 -21.88
C ALA A 63 -5.26 -2.14 -21.15
N THR A 64 -4.72 -1.88 -19.96
CA THR A 64 -5.08 -0.75 -19.09
C THR A 64 -3.87 0.16 -18.91
N MET A 65 -4.15 1.39 -18.49
CA MET A 65 -3.14 2.33 -18.00
C MET A 65 -3.24 2.38 -16.48
N ASP A 66 -2.09 2.55 -15.83
CA ASP A 66 -1.85 2.69 -14.39
C ASP A 66 -0.58 3.56 -14.30
N THR A 67 -0.75 4.88 -14.30
CA THR A 67 0.29 5.83 -14.69
C THR A 67 1.38 5.99 -13.63
N ASP A 68 1.07 5.87 -12.35
CA ASP A 68 2.02 5.84 -11.22
C ASP A 68 2.48 4.41 -10.86
N ASN A 69 1.81 3.36 -11.35
CA ASN A 69 2.14 1.94 -11.14
C ASN A 69 1.91 1.46 -9.70
N ASP A 70 0.90 2.00 -9.05
CA ASP A 70 0.49 1.63 -7.69
C ASP A 70 -0.37 0.33 -7.67
N GLY A 71 -0.93 -0.04 -8.84
CA GLY A 71 -1.76 -1.22 -9.06
C GLY A 71 -3.22 -0.90 -9.40
N LEU A 72 -3.67 0.32 -9.15
CA LEU A 72 -5.01 0.82 -9.44
C LEU A 72 -5.04 1.40 -10.87
N PRO A 73 -5.94 0.96 -11.76
CA PRO A 73 -5.94 1.48 -13.13
C PRO A 73 -6.44 2.93 -13.20
N ASP A 74 -5.84 3.77 -14.07
CA ASP A 74 -6.27 5.15 -14.38
C ASP A 74 -7.80 5.27 -14.58
N SER A 75 -8.43 4.26 -15.18
CA SER A 75 -9.87 4.28 -15.43
C SER A 75 -10.73 4.24 -14.16
N ILE A 76 -10.23 3.61 -13.11
CA ILE A 76 -10.83 3.59 -11.77
C ILE A 76 -10.54 4.91 -11.08
N GLU A 77 -9.27 5.33 -11.05
CA GLU A 77 -8.84 6.56 -10.38
C GLU A 77 -9.53 7.82 -10.91
N ASN A 78 -9.68 7.94 -12.23
CA ASN A 78 -10.44 9.03 -12.84
C ASN A 78 -11.94 9.06 -12.45
N ALA A 79 -12.46 7.99 -11.85
CA ALA A 79 -13.83 7.86 -11.39
C ALA A 79 -13.99 7.92 -9.85
N THR A 80 -12.89 7.87 -9.11
CA THR A 80 -12.80 7.89 -7.64
C THR A 80 -12.15 9.19 -7.15
N CYS A 81 -11.77 9.25 -5.87
CA CYS A 81 -11.05 10.36 -5.27
C CYS A 81 -9.52 10.27 -5.43
N THR A 82 -9.02 9.09 -5.79
CA THR A 82 -7.60 8.81 -6.07
C THR A 82 -7.11 9.52 -7.32
N ASN A 83 -5.79 9.60 -7.49
CA ASN A 83 -5.15 10.41 -8.52
C ASN A 83 -4.19 9.59 -9.39
N PRO A 84 -4.43 9.49 -10.73
CA PRO A 84 -3.60 8.73 -11.67
C PRO A 84 -2.12 9.12 -11.80
N ASN A 85 -1.58 10.00 -10.97
CA ASN A 85 -0.17 10.39 -11.02
C ASN A 85 0.44 10.42 -9.62
N ASP A 86 -0.20 9.77 -8.67
CA ASP A 86 0.04 9.88 -7.24
C ASP A 86 -0.47 8.60 -6.56
N GLY A 87 0.40 7.59 -6.49
CA GLY A 87 0.03 6.24 -6.08
C GLY A 87 -0.25 6.06 -4.59
N ASP A 88 -0.21 7.13 -3.80
CA ASP A 88 -0.53 7.20 -2.36
C ASP A 88 -1.28 8.53 -2.15
N THR A 89 -2.58 8.53 -2.43
CA THR A 89 -3.37 9.75 -2.62
C THR A 89 -3.51 10.59 -1.35
N ASP A 90 -3.52 9.96 -0.17
CA ASP A 90 -3.68 10.63 1.13
C ASP A 90 -2.39 10.71 1.96
N ASP A 91 -1.28 10.20 1.42
CA ASP A 91 0.07 10.26 1.96
C ASP A 91 0.20 9.53 3.32
N ASP A 92 -0.54 8.45 3.52
CA ASP A 92 -0.54 7.65 4.75
C ASP A 92 0.53 6.53 4.75
N GLY A 93 1.20 6.31 3.62
CA GLY A 93 2.25 5.32 3.42
C GLY A 93 1.80 3.99 2.81
N ILE A 94 0.50 3.81 2.58
CA ILE A 94 -0.09 2.71 1.82
C ILE A 94 -0.40 3.21 0.41
N LEU A 95 -0.24 2.36 -0.60
CA LEU A 95 -0.55 2.74 -1.99
C LEU A 95 -2.05 2.53 -2.27
N ASP A 96 -2.68 3.38 -3.10
CA ASP A 96 -4.13 3.30 -3.36
C ASP A 96 -4.55 1.91 -3.86
N GLY A 97 -3.76 1.31 -4.76
CA GLY A 97 -3.97 -0.05 -5.26
C GLY A 97 -3.80 -1.17 -4.23
N ILE A 98 -3.13 -0.92 -3.10
CA ILE A 98 -3.08 -1.85 -1.96
C ILE A 98 -4.36 -1.74 -1.13
N GLU A 99 -4.85 -0.52 -0.94
CA GLU A 99 -6.03 -0.21 -0.13
C GLU A 99 -7.32 -0.66 -0.83
N ASP A 100 -7.49 -0.32 -2.11
CA ASP A 100 -8.51 -0.92 -2.99
C ASP A 100 -8.02 -2.28 -3.51
N ALA A 101 -7.85 -3.25 -2.61
CA ALA A 101 -7.23 -4.54 -2.89
C ALA A 101 -7.90 -5.33 -4.03
N ASN A 102 -9.16 -5.01 -4.33
CA ASN A 102 -9.92 -5.64 -5.40
C ASN A 102 -10.06 -4.78 -6.67
N HIS A 103 -9.51 -3.55 -6.65
CA HIS A 103 -9.42 -2.56 -7.71
C HIS A 103 -10.77 -2.23 -8.35
N ASN A 104 -11.82 -2.08 -7.53
CA ASN A 104 -13.18 -1.77 -8.01
C ASN A 104 -13.59 -0.30 -7.84
N GLY A 105 -12.76 0.50 -7.18
CA GLY A 105 -12.97 1.92 -6.90
C GLY A 105 -13.95 2.20 -5.77
N VAL A 106 -14.17 1.26 -4.86
CA VAL A 106 -15.08 1.38 -3.73
C VAL A 106 -14.41 0.77 -2.50
N VAL A 107 -14.42 1.52 -1.39
CA VAL A 107 -13.98 1.03 -0.09
C VAL A 107 -14.92 -0.09 0.37
N ASP A 108 -14.45 -1.34 0.32
CA ASP A 108 -15.19 -2.51 0.78
C ASP A 108 -14.87 -2.86 2.26
N THR A 109 -15.62 -3.82 2.81
CA THR A 109 -15.33 -4.29 4.17
C THR A 109 -13.98 -5.00 4.22
N GLY A 110 -13.07 -4.50 5.06
CA GLY A 110 -11.72 -5.05 5.21
C GLY A 110 -10.66 -4.31 4.40
N GLU A 111 -11.03 -3.21 3.73
CA GLU A 111 -10.15 -2.29 3.02
C GLU A 111 -10.10 -0.96 3.80
N THR A 112 -8.93 -0.32 3.81
CA THR A 112 -8.77 1.09 4.20
C THR A 112 -9.26 2.01 3.07
N ASP A 113 -9.49 3.29 3.35
CA ASP A 113 -9.97 4.26 2.37
C ASP A 113 -8.78 5.04 1.77
N PRO A 114 -8.44 4.86 0.46
CA PRO A 114 -7.27 5.47 -0.18
C PRO A 114 -7.21 7.01 -0.19
N CYS A 115 -8.24 7.66 0.31
CA CYS A 115 -8.38 9.11 0.32
C CYS A 115 -8.55 9.66 1.74
N ASN A 116 -8.31 8.82 2.74
CA ASN A 116 -8.46 9.14 4.14
C ASN A 116 -7.39 8.44 4.98
N ILE A 117 -6.36 9.22 5.30
CA ILE A 117 -5.15 8.85 6.06
C ILE A 117 -5.39 8.10 7.40
N ASP A 118 -6.62 8.08 7.91
CA ASP A 118 -7.04 7.52 9.21
C ASP A 118 -8.47 6.98 9.03
N THR A 119 -8.60 5.74 8.57
CA THR A 119 -9.85 5.13 8.09
C THR A 119 -10.90 5.01 9.19
N ASP A 120 -10.50 4.61 10.40
CA ASP A 120 -11.41 4.44 11.52
C ASP A 120 -11.60 5.71 12.38
N GLY A 121 -10.75 6.72 12.18
CA GLY A 121 -10.90 8.07 12.68
C GLY A 121 -10.45 8.22 14.14
N ASP A 122 -9.48 7.43 14.56
CA ASP A 122 -9.03 7.37 15.95
C ASP A 122 -7.81 8.26 16.26
N GLY A 123 -7.15 8.75 15.20
CA GLY A 123 -6.03 9.67 15.24
C GLY A 123 -4.66 9.08 14.91
N ILE A 124 -4.56 7.79 14.59
CA ILE A 124 -3.35 7.16 14.02
C ILE A 124 -3.57 6.94 12.52
N GLN A 125 -2.50 7.02 11.70
CA GLN A 125 -2.63 6.82 10.25
C GLN A 125 -2.64 5.33 9.91
N ASP A 126 -3.39 4.89 8.90
CA ASP A 126 -3.55 3.46 8.62
C ASP A 126 -2.19 2.78 8.34
N GLY A 127 -1.32 3.46 7.58
CA GLY A 127 0.05 3.02 7.36
C GLY A 127 0.87 2.93 8.65
N THR A 128 0.72 3.87 9.59
CA THR A 128 1.37 3.79 10.91
C THR A 128 0.87 2.56 11.69
N GLU A 129 -0.43 2.30 11.68
CA GLU A 129 -1.05 1.18 12.39
C GLU A 129 -0.63 -0.17 11.84
N LEU A 130 -0.45 -0.28 10.52
CA LEU A 130 0.08 -1.48 9.85
C LEU A 130 1.60 -1.63 9.99
N GLY A 131 2.27 -0.65 10.60
CA GLY A 131 3.68 -0.64 10.92
C GLY A 131 4.60 -0.24 9.77
N TYR A 132 4.11 0.58 8.84
CA TYR A 132 4.91 1.11 7.74
C TYR A 132 5.92 2.13 8.26
N THR A 133 7.17 1.98 7.81
CA THR A 133 8.27 2.90 8.12
C THR A 133 8.72 3.65 6.87
N LEU A 134 9.60 4.64 7.05
CA LEU A 134 10.25 5.34 5.93
C LEU A 134 11.02 4.43 4.94
N ASN A 135 11.27 3.16 5.28
CA ASN A 135 11.92 2.22 4.36
C ASN A 135 10.94 1.42 3.52
N ASP A 136 9.65 1.47 3.85
CA ASP A 136 8.59 0.68 3.22
C ASP A 136 7.86 1.49 2.14
N ILE A 137 7.85 2.83 2.28
CA ILE A 137 7.16 3.76 1.39
C ILE A 137 7.90 4.05 0.07
N GLY A 138 7.12 4.46 -0.93
CA GLY A 138 7.58 4.84 -2.25
C GLY A 138 7.92 6.33 -2.39
N PRO A 139 8.23 6.79 -3.62
CA PRO A 139 8.38 8.21 -3.92
C PRO A 139 7.06 8.99 -3.99
N ASP A 140 5.93 8.27 -4.02
CA ASP A 140 4.60 8.85 -4.20
C ASP A 140 4.03 9.34 -2.85
N THR A 141 4.43 8.76 -1.72
CA THR A 141 4.12 9.26 -0.36
C THR A 141 4.84 10.58 0.00
N ASP A 142 4.11 11.65 0.31
CA ASP A 142 4.66 12.87 0.91
C ASP A 142 5.02 12.67 2.39
N THR A 143 6.32 12.50 2.64
CA THR A 143 6.92 12.40 3.98
C THR A 143 6.69 13.59 4.93
N ASN A 144 6.12 14.71 4.46
CA ASN A 144 5.68 15.79 5.35
C ASN A 144 4.29 15.56 5.95
N VAL A 145 3.50 14.65 5.37
CA VAL A 145 2.17 14.23 5.81
C VAL A 145 2.27 12.89 6.54
N PHE A 146 2.97 11.92 5.93
CA PHE A 146 3.15 10.59 6.50
C PHE A 146 3.81 10.60 7.87
N GLN A 147 3.19 9.89 8.82
CA GLN A 147 3.77 9.61 10.14
C GLN A 147 4.31 8.17 10.19
N PRO A 148 5.63 7.95 10.11
CA PRO A 148 6.16 6.59 10.11
C PRO A 148 6.06 5.93 11.48
N ASP A 149 5.83 4.62 11.49
CA ASP A 149 5.93 3.81 12.69
C ASP A 149 7.39 3.77 13.21
N LEU A 150 7.54 3.92 14.54
CA LEU A 150 8.79 3.85 15.28
C LEU A 150 9.02 2.50 15.97
N ASP A 151 8.04 1.59 16.00
CA ASP A 151 8.14 0.20 16.44
C ASP A 151 7.18 -0.73 15.66
N PRO A 152 7.59 -1.24 14.48
CA PRO A 152 6.83 -2.21 13.67
C PRO A 152 6.51 -3.55 14.36
N GLY A 153 6.91 -3.72 15.62
CA GLY A 153 6.49 -4.83 16.47
C GLY A 153 5.14 -4.60 17.15
N THR A 154 4.65 -3.36 17.20
CA THR A 154 3.36 -2.95 17.76
C THR A 154 2.50 -2.36 16.66
N ILE A 155 1.49 -3.11 16.22
CA ILE A 155 0.55 -2.74 15.15
C ILE A 155 -0.87 -2.73 15.70
N SER A 156 -1.74 -1.84 15.24
CA SER A 156 -3.19 -1.83 15.53
C SER A 156 -4.00 -2.18 14.26
N ASP A 157 -5.32 -2.24 14.37
CA ASP A 157 -6.23 -2.54 13.26
C ASP A 157 -6.83 -1.23 12.74
N PRO A 158 -6.44 -0.74 11.55
CA PRO A 158 -6.87 0.58 11.02
C PRO A 158 -8.35 0.67 10.64
N LEU A 159 -9.08 -0.43 10.80
CA LEU A 159 -10.52 -0.50 10.58
C LEU A 159 -11.30 -0.56 11.90
N ASN A 160 -10.61 -0.43 13.03
CA ASN A 160 -11.18 -0.59 14.36
C ASN A 160 -10.45 0.27 15.40
N ALA A 161 -11.00 1.46 15.61
CA ALA A 161 -10.52 2.50 16.52
C ALA A 161 -10.26 2.09 17.98
N ASP A 162 -10.55 0.87 18.41
CA ASP A 162 -10.23 0.31 19.73
C ASP A 162 -9.86 -1.17 19.50
N THR A 163 -8.62 -1.41 19.07
CA THR A 163 -8.13 -2.70 18.59
C THR A 163 -8.33 -3.80 19.61
N ASP A 164 -7.97 -3.54 20.87
CA ASP A 164 -8.10 -4.54 21.91
C ASP A 164 -9.51 -4.60 22.53
N GLY A 165 -10.31 -3.55 22.43
CA GLY A 165 -11.68 -3.47 22.94
C GLY A 165 -11.77 -3.26 24.44
N ASP A 166 -10.92 -2.40 25.03
CA ASP A 166 -10.93 -2.01 26.45
C ASP A 166 -11.66 -0.69 26.73
N GLY A 167 -12.05 0.04 25.67
CA GLY A 167 -12.80 1.27 25.72
C GLY A 167 -11.96 2.55 25.71
N PHE A 168 -10.67 2.46 25.40
CA PHE A 168 -9.83 3.57 24.94
C PHE A 168 -9.52 3.35 23.47
N THR A 169 -9.51 4.42 22.67
CA THR A 169 -9.13 4.27 21.26
C THR A 169 -7.63 4.06 21.10
N ASP A 170 -7.16 3.44 20.02
CA ASP A 170 -5.73 3.19 19.82
C ASP A 170 -4.95 4.51 19.81
N GLY A 171 -5.48 5.57 19.18
CA GLY A 171 -4.96 6.94 19.24
C GLY A 171 -5.06 7.63 20.62
N GLU A 172 -5.99 7.22 21.51
CA GLU A 172 -5.98 7.65 22.91
C GLU A 172 -4.86 6.96 23.70
N GLU A 173 -4.47 5.76 23.27
CA GLU A 173 -3.45 4.93 23.89
C GLU A 173 -2.03 5.28 23.42
N ASP A 174 -1.84 5.58 22.13
CA ASP A 174 -0.65 6.19 21.51
C ASP A 174 -0.93 7.65 21.12
N ARG A 175 -0.87 8.52 22.12
CA ARG A 175 -1.23 9.94 21.98
C ARG A 175 -0.29 10.74 21.08
N ASN A 176 0.85 10.16 20.70
CA ASN A 176 1.78 10.80 19.81
C ASN A 176 1.78 10.17 18.40
N ALA A 177 0.91 9.18 18.17
CA ALA A 177 0.61 8.50 16.91
C ALA A 177 1.87 8.01 16.20
N ASN A 178 2.87 7.54 16.95
CA ASN A 178 4.16 7.11 16.39
C ASN A 178 4.28 5.60 16.24
N GLY A 179 3.20 4.85 16.49
CA GLY A 179 3.13 3.40 16.38
C GLY A 179 3.88 2.65 17.48
N ARG A 180 4.58 3.34 18.39
CA ARG A 180 5.36 2.74 19.47
C ARG A 180 4.71 2.97 20.83
N VAL A 181 4.56 1.90 21.60
CA VAL A 181 4.13 1.98 23.00
C VAL A 181 5.19 2.71 23.86
N ASP A 182 4.98 4.00 24.12
CA ASP A 182 5.92 4.83 24.88
C ASP A 182 5.63 4.88 26.40
N GLN A 183 6.58 5.46 27.13
CA GLN A 183 6.40 5.70 28.55
C GLN A 183 5.25 6.69 28.81
N GLY A 184 4.28 6.28 29.62
CA GLY A 184 3.10 7.06 29.93
C GLY A 184 1.96 6.92 28.92
N GLU A 185 2.14 6.06 27.92
CA GLU A 185 1.13 5.59 26.99
C GLU A 185 0.67 4.18 27.36
N ARG A 186 -0.44 3.76 26.75
CA ARG A 186 -0.98 2.41 26.88
C ARG A 186 -0.63 1.60 25.65
N ASP A 187 -0.96 0.32 25.69
CA ASP A 187 -0.69 -0.62 24.61
C ASP A 187 -2.02 -0.93 23.91
N PRO A 188 -2.22 -0.43 22.65
CA PRO A 188 -3.41 -0.66 21.81
C PRO A 188 -3.82 -2.13 21.63
N ASN A 189 -2.92 -3.06 21.92
CA ASN A 189 -3.13 -4.49 21.71
C ASN A 189 -3.40 -5.28 23.00
N ALA A 190 -3.54 -4.60 24.14
CA ALA A 190 -3.56 -5.24 25.44
C ALA A 190 -4.63 -4.67 26.39
N ARG A 191 -5.80 -5.35 26.43
CA ARG A 191 -7.03 -4.97 27.16
C ARG A 191 -6.95 -4.52 28.63
N ASN A 192 -5.80 -4.71 29.27
CA ASN A 192 -5.58 -4.34 30.67
C ASN A 192 -4.25 -3.62 30.84
N SER A 193 -3.72 -3.05 29.76
CA SER A 193 -2.52 -2.24 29.78
C SER A 193 -2.82 -1.03 30.66
N ARG A 194 -1.92 -0.76 31.59
CA ARG A 194 -1.93 0.49 32.34
C ARG A 194 -0.84 1.33 31.75
N ALA A 195 -1.10 2.63 31.67
CA ALA A 195 -0.11 3.60 31.21
C ALA A 195 1.27 3.28 31.82
N MET A 196 2.27 3.09 30.96
CA MET A 196 3.57 2.58 31.36
C MET A 196 4.17 3.46 32.47
N PRO A 197 4.51 2.90 33.65
CA PRO A 197 4.86 3.71 34.81
C PRO A 197 6.14 4.50 34.57
N TRP A 198 6.17 5.74 35.06
CA TRP A 198 7.39 6.54 35.07
C TRP A 198 8.42 5.93 36.03
N ILE A 199 9.49 5.35 35.50
CA ILE A 199 10.64 4.86 36.28
C ILE A 199 11.78 5.88 36.10
N PRO A 200 12.12 6.67 37.12
CA PRO A 200 13.30 7.52 37.04
C PRO A 200 14.53 6.64 36.86
N LEU A 201 15.34 6.91 35.82
CA LEU A 201 16.69 6.35 35.74
C LEU A 201 17.42 6.72 37.03
N LEU A 202 17.66 5.75 37.91
CA LEU A 202 18.66 5.86 38.96
C LEU A 202 20.02 5.89 38.26
N LEU A 203 20.44 7.08 37.83
CA LEU A 203 21.85 7.36 37.57
C LEU A 203 22.59 7.09 38.88
N GLY A 204 23.33 5.98 38.91
CA GLY A 204 24.26 5.69 39.98
C GLY A 204 25.33 6.77 40.00
N ASP A 205 25.44 7.45 41.13
CA ASP A 205 26.52 8.38 41.48
C ASP A 205 27.91 7.72 41.43
#